data_AF-A0A1H3MNS2-F1
#
_entry.id   AF-A0A1H3MNS2-F1
#
_cell.length_a   1.000
_cell.length_b   1.000
_cell.length_c   1.000
_cell.angle_alpha   90.00
_cell.angle_beta   90.00
_cell.angle_gamma   90.00
#
_symmetry.space_group_name_H-M   'P 1'
#
loop_
_entity.id
_entity.type
_entity.pdbx_description
1 polymer ?
#
loop_
_entity_poly.entity_id
_entity_poly.type
_entity_poly.pdbx_seq_one_letter_code
_entity_poly.pdbx_strand_id
1 'polypeptide(L)'
;MVHVVTDDETAAACPACGVLSTAARQRRVTRPRDVAYGEVPVAVRWRTAQYACRERLCPRQAFTEQIAEVPARARVTGRARRAAGAAVAAGASVSAAVRAHGLSWPTVHDMFIAHAEALLAGPGPVRVLGIDETRRGRPVWTQDSVTGRWTVSERFETTSSTWPASRDCSADRRTQQGRRHRLAHPAASTGTGKCRTASQRRDVPSRSNPRAWCVTAAA
;
A
#
# COMPACT_ATOMS: atom_id res chain seq x y z
N MET A 1 -6.42 16.14 -24.55
CA MET A 1 -6.46 17.07 -23.40
C MET A 1 -7.91 17.41 -23.14
N VAL A 2 -8.37 17.38 -21.89
CA VAL A 2 -9.77 17.64 -21.52
C VAL A 2 -9.83 18.88 -20.63
N HIS A 3 -10.72 19.81 -20.97
CA HIS A 3 -11.03 20.98 -20.15
C HIS A 3 -12.23 20.68 -19.29
N VAL A 4 -12.08 20.86 -17.99
CA VAL A 4 -13.14 20.58 -17.02
C VAL A 4 -13.46 21.87 -16.27
N VAL A 5 -14.75 22.12 -16.13
CA VAL A 5 -15.34 23.14 -15.25
C VAL A 5 -16.15 22.42 -14.20
N THR A 6 -16.28 23.03 -13.04
CA THR A 6 -17.11 22.47 -11.98
C THR A 6 -18.56 22.88 -12.20
N ASP A 7 -19.44 21.87 -12.18
CA ASP A 7 -20.90 22.02 -12.24
C ASP A 7 -21.55 21.67 -10.88
N ASP A 8 -20.73 21.39 -9.87
CA ASP A 8 -21.18 21.13 -8.51
C ASP A 8 -21.42 22.45 -7.79
N GLU A 9 -22.68 22.76 -7.50
CA GLU A 9 -23.10 23.97 -6.80
C GLU A 9 -22.46 24.08 -5.40
N THR A 10 -22.16 22.95 -4.76
CA THR A 10 -21.52 22.91 -3.44
C THR A 10 -20.03 23.22 -3.51
N ALA A 11 -19.43 23.28 -4.69
CA ALA A 11 -18.00 23.56 -4.84
C ALA A 11 -17.61 24.98 -4.41
N ALA A 12 -18.59 25.88 -4.35
CA ALA A 12 -18.46 27.22 -3.81
C ALA A 12 -18.72 27.30 -2.28
N ALA A 13 -18.92 26.17 -1.59
CA ALA A 13 -19.08 26.13 -0.14
C ALA A 13 -17.74 26.34 0.57
N CYS A 14 -17.74 27.21 1.57
CA CYS A 14 -16.57 27.38 2.43
C CYS A 14 -16.31 26.07 3.20
N PRO A 15 -15.10 25.47 3.12
CA PRO A 15 -14.83 24.20 3.82
C PRO A 15 -14.78 24.33 5.35
N ALA A 16 -14.86 25.56 5.89
CA ALA A 16 -14.87 25.80 7.33
C ALA A 16 -16.28 26.02 7.91
N CYS A 17 -17.17 26.72 7.20
CA CYS A 17 -18.51 27.03 7.69
C CYS A 17 -19.66 26.52 6.81
N GLY A 18 -19.37 25.89 5.66
CA GLY A 18 -20.37 25.37 4.72
C GLY A 18 -21.11 26.43 3.88
N VAL A 19 -21.01 27.72 4.23
CA VAL A 19 -21.70 28.79 3.51
C VAL A 19 -21.20 28.91 2.07
N LEU A 20 -22.13 28.91 1.12
CA LEU A 20 -21.87 29.14 -0.30
C LEU A 20 -21.40 30.58 -0.54
N SER A 21 -20.35 30.74 -1.33
CA SER A 21 -19.83 32.05 -1.71
C SER A 21 -20.04 32.33 -3.20
N THR A 22 -20.59 33.49 -3.51
CA THR A 22 -20.63 34.05 -4.87
C THR A 22 -19.44 34.99 -5.14
N ALA A 23 -18.61 35.25 -4.13
CA ALA A 23 -17.54 36.25 -4.19
C ALA A 23 -16.23 35.65 -4.74
N ALA A 24 -16.19 35.37 -6.04
CA ALA A 24 -14.98 34.91 -6.72
C ALA A 24 -13.91 36.02 -6.75
N ARG A 25 -12.74 35.76 -6.15
CA ARG A 25 -11.58 36.68 -6.13
C ARG A 25 -10.71 36.54 -7.36
N GLN A 26 -10.46 35.30 -7.79
CA GLN A 26 -9.61 34.99 -8.94
C GLN A 26 -9.94 33.61 -9.49
N ARG A 27 -9.59 33.37 -10.76
CA ARG A 27 -9.70 32.06 -11.41
C ARG A 27 -8.31 31.51 -11.69
N ARG A 28 -8.13 30.20 -11.53
CA ARG A 28 -6.88 29.48 -11.74
C ARG A 28 -7.13 28.24 -12.57
N VAL A 29 -6.09 27.77 -13.25
CA VAL A 29 -6.11 26.47 -13.93
C VAL A 29 -5.16 25.54 -13.21
N THR A 30 -5.68 24.39 -12.76
CA THR A 30 -4.86 23.30 -12.23
C THR A 30 -4.87 22.12 -13.20
N ARG A 31 -3.92 21.20 -13.01
CA ARG A 31 -3.70 20.05 -13.89
C ARG A 31 -3.56 18.77 -13.07
N PRO A 32 -4.63 18.29 -12.41
CA PRO A 32 -4.55 17.03 -11.68
C PRO A 32 -4.29 15.87 -12.64
N ARG A 33 -3.49 14.89 -12.20
CA ARG A 33 -3.36 13.60 -12.88
C ARG A 33 -4.63 12.80 -12.72
N ASP A 34 -4.93 12.00 -13.72
CA ASP A 34 -6.21 11.31 -13.81
C ASP A 34 -6.06 9.91 -14.42
N VAL A 35 -7.12 9.11 -14.33
CA VAL A 35 -7.17 7.76 -14.92
C VAL A 35 -7.03 7.87 -16.43
N ALA A 36 -6.22 6.98 -17.02
CA ALA A 36 -6.09 6.86 -18.46
C ALA A 36 -7.41 6.41 -19.11
N TYR A 37 -7.63 6.79 -20.36
CA TYR A 37 -8.73 6.28 -21.16
C TYR A 37 -8.18 5.19 -22.08
N GLY A 38 -8.38 3.93 -21.67
CA GLY A 38 -7.65 2.80 -22.26
C GLY A 38 -6.14 2.98 -22.09
N GLU A 39 -5.41 2.89 -23.20
CA GLU A 39 -3.95 3.04 -23.22
C GLU A 39 -3.49 4.51 -23.23
N VAL A 40 -4.41 5.46 -23.39
CA VAL A 40 -4.07 6.87 -23.59
C VAL A 40 -4.20 7.66 -22.28
N PRO A 41 -3.12 8.31 -21.80
CA PRO A 41 -3.20 9.18 -20.63
C PRO A 41 -4.11 10.40 -20.88
N VAL A 42 -5.00 10.70 -19.92
CA VAL A 42 -5.86 11.87 -19.98
C VAL A 42 -5.18 13.06 -19.30
N ALA A 43 -4.94 14.13 -20.07
CA ALA A 43 -4.46 15.40 -19.53
C ALA A 43 -5.64 16.31 -19.14
N VAL A 44 -5.92 16.44 -17.85
CA VAL A 44 -6.99 17.30 -17.30
C VAL A 44 -6.49 18.73 -17.11
N ARG A 45 -7.27 19.70 -17.57
CA ARG A 45 -7.14 21.13 -17.24
C ARG A 45 -8.40 21.57 -16.51
N TRP A 46 -8.31 21.67 -15.20
CA TRP A 46 -9.43 22.08 -14.36
C TRP A 46 -9.39 23.59 -14.13
N ARG A 47 -10.44 24.28 -14.59
CA ARG A 47 -10.65 25.72 -14.34
C ARG A 47 -11.42 25.86 -13.03
N THR A 48 -10.78 26.46 -12.04
CA THR A 48 -11.26 26.55 -10.66
C THR A 48 -11.21 28.00 -10.17
N ALA A 49 -12.17 28.41 -9.35
CA ALA A 49 -12.18 29.72 -8.71
C ALA A 49 -11.56 29.69 -7.30
N GLN A 50 -11.04 30.83 -6.86
CA GLN A 50 -10.82 31.11 -5.44
C GLN A 50 -11.89 32.10 -4.98
N TYR A 51 -12.61 31.75 -3.93
CA TYR A 51 -13.67 32.53 -3.33
C TYR A 51 -13.21 33.24 -2.07
N ALA A 52 -13.86 34.36 -1.75
CA ALA A 52 -13.86 34.98 -0.42
C ALA A 52 -14.97 34.34 0.42
N CYS A 53 -14.70 33.94 1.65
CA CYS A 53 -15.80 33.69 2.59
C CYS A 53 -16.25 35.05 3.15
N ARG A 54 -17.55 35.35 3.09
CA ARG A 54 -18.13 36.57 3.64
C ARG A 54 -18.93 36.33 4.93
N GLU A 55 -18.92 35.10 5.43
CA GLU A 55 -19.52 34.78 6.73
C GLU A 55 -18.71 35.44 7.84
N ARG A 56 -19.38 36.27 8.66
CA ARG A 56 -18.75 37.15 9.65
C ARG A 56 -18.06 36.36 10.75
N LEU A 57 -18.63 35.22 11.13
CA LEU A 57 -18.10 34.37 12.20
C LEU A 57 -17.08 33.34 11.69
N CYS A 58 -16.84 33.26 10.39
CA CYS A 58 -15.91 32.30 9.82
C CYS A 58 -14.47 32.83 9.90
N PRO A 59 -13.52 32.12 10.55
CA PRO A 59 -12.12 32.53 10.58
C PRO A 59 -11.44 32.43 9.21
N ARG A 60 -12.04 31.71 8.27
CA ARG A 60 -11.48 31.49 6.94
C ARG A 60 -11.90 32.60 5.99
N GLN A 61 -10.97 33.41 5.52
CA GLN A 61 -11.26 34.54 4.62
C GLN A 61 -11.32 34.15 3.14
N ALA A 62 -10.64 33.08 2.74
CA ALA A 62 -10.58 32.63 1.35
C ALA A 62 -10.44 31.12 1.25
N PHE A 63 -10.98 30.57 0.17
CA PHE A 63 -10.84 29.16 -0.17
C PHE A 63 -10.87 28.98 -1.68
N THR A 64 -10.21 27.92 -2.15
CA THR A 64 -10.35 27.48 -3.55
C THR A 64 -11.59 26.61 -3.63
N GLU A 65 -12.31 26.71 -4.74
CA GLU A 65 -13.35 25.79 -5.17
C GLU A 65 -12.86 24.34 -5.09
N GLN A 66 -13.68 23.44 -4.56
CA GLN A 66 -13.32 22.04 -4.30
C GLN A 66 -14.51 21.15 -4.60
N ILE A 67 -14.23 19.99 -5.16
CA ILE A 67 -15.20 18.89 -5.25
C ILE A 67 -14.58 17.67 -4.58
N ALA A 68 -15.40 16.68 -4.22
CA ALA A 68 -14.93 15.44 -3.60
C ALA A 68 -13.80 14.77 -4.42
N GLU A 69 -13.90 14.83 -5.75
CA GLU A 69 -12.90 14.27 -6.66
C GLU A 69 -11.60 15.07 -6.78
N VAL A 70 -11.63 16.36 -6.46
CA VAL A 70 -10.44 17.24 -6.52
C VAL A 70 -10.47 18.18 -5.30
N PRO A 71 -10.10 17.68 -4.11
CA PRO A 71 -10.07 18.49 -2.91
C PRO A 71 -8.96 19.55 -2.97
N ALA A 72 -8.93 20.44 -1.98
CA ALA A 72 -7.93 21.49 -1.88
C ALA A 72 -6.51 20.99 -2.17
N ARG A 73 -5.83 21.64 -3.12
CA ARG A 73 -4.42 21.36 -3.48
C ARG A 73 -4.18 19.95 -4.05
N ALA A 74 -5.23 19.18 -4.36
CA ALA A 74 -5.06 17.87 -4.99
C ALA A 74 -4.26 17.97 -6.29
N ARG A 75 -3.35 17.01 -6.49
CA ARG A 75 -2.55 16.86 -7.72
C ARG A 75 -2.95 15.62 -8.52
N VAL A 76 -3.83 14.80 -7.97
CA VAL A 76 -4.35 13.56 -8.54
C VAL A 76 -5.83 13.50 -8.19
N THR A 77 -6.69 13.13 -9.14
CA THR A 77 -8.13 12.99 -8.92
C THR A 77 -8.43 11.84 -7.96
N GLY A 78 -9.56 11.91 -7.25
CA GLY A 78 -10.03 10.87 -6.33
C GLY A 78 -10.18 9.52 -7.03
N ARG A 79 -10.74 9.51 -8.25
CA ARG A 79 -10.87 8.31 -9.07
C ARG A 79 -9.52 7.69 -9.43
N ALA A 80 -8.51 8.50 -9.76
CA ALA A 80 -7.16 8.01 -10.01
C ALA A 80 -6.50 7.45 -8.75
N ARG A 81 -6.72 8.09 -7.59
CA ARG A 81 -6.28 7.55 -6.29
C ARG A 81 -6.89 6.17 -6.03
N ARG A 82 -8.21 6.05 -6.18
CA ARG A 82 -8.93 4.78 -5.97
C ARG A 82 -8.48 3.70 -6.94
N ALA A 83 -8.32 4.02 -8.22
CA ALA A 83 -7.87 3.08 -9.24
C ALA A 83 -6.46 2.54 -8.94
N ALA A 84 -5.51 3.42 -8.60
CA ALA A 84 -4.15 3.02 -8.27
C ALA A 84 -4.07 2.16 -7.00
N GLY A 85 -4.82 2.52 -5.94
CA GLY A 85 -4.89 1.74 -4.71
C GLY A 85 -5.51 0.35 -4.94
N ALA A 86 -6.63 0.29 -5.68
CA ALA A 86 -7.30 -0.95 -6.02
C ALA A 86 -6.43 -1.88 -6.88
N ALA A 87 -5.64 -1.34 -7.82
CA ALA A 87 -4.73 -2.15 -8.62
C ALA A 87 -3.70 -2.89 -7.77
N VAL A 88 -3.12 -2.21 -6.78
CA VAL A 88 -2.17 -2.84 -5.84
C VAL A 88 -2.88 -3.87 -4.96
N ALA A 89 -4.07 -3.55 -4.45
CA ALA A 89 -4.87 -4.48 -3.66
C ALA A 89 -5.27 -5.75 -4.45
N ALA A 90 -5.47 -5.62 -5.76
CA ALA A 90 -5.72 -6.74 -6.68
C ALA A 90 -4.46 -7.55 -7.04
N GLY A 91 -3.30 -7.25 -6.44
CA GLY A 91 -2.06 -8.02 -6.60
C GLY A 91 -1.03 -7.40 -7.54
N ALA A 92 -1.28 -6.21 -8.10
CA ALA A 92 -0.23 -5.52 -8.84
C ALA A 92 0.90 -5.07 -7.90
N SER A 93 2.15 -5.15 -8.34
CA SER A 93 3.23 -4.51 -7.59
C SER A 93 3.06 -2.98 -7.62
N VAL A 94 3.49 -2.29 -6.56
CA VAL A 94 3.46 -0.82 -6.51
C VAL A 94 4.18 -0.21 -7.70
N SER A 95 5.31 -0.81 -8.14
CA SER A 95 6.06 -0.37 -9.32
C SER A 95 5.30 -0.58 -10.63
N ALA A 96 4.47 -1.62 -10.75
CA ALA A 96 3.59 -1.79 -11.91
C ALA A 96 2.50 -0.72 -11.93
N ALA A 97 1.85 -0.45 -10.79
CA ALA A 97 0.84 0.60 -10.66
C ALA A 97 1.42 2.01 -10.91
N VAL A 98 2.63 2.29 -10.44
CA VAL A 98 3.39 3.52 -10.75
C VAL A 98 3.49 3.74 -12.26
N ARG A 99 3.87 2.72 -13.02
CA ARG A 99 3.99 2.80 -14.48
C ARG A 99 2.64 2.98 -15.15
N ALA A 100 1.62 2.24 -14.71
CA ALA A 100 0.27 2.31 -15.27
C ALA A 100 -0.40 3.69 -15.07
N HIS A 101 -0.16 4.33 -13.93
CA HIS A 101 -0.81 5.60 -13.58
C HIS A 101 0.07 6.84 -13.75
N GLY A 102 1.36 6.68 -14.05
CA GLY A 102 2.29 7.80 -14.21
C GLY A 102 2.50 8.62 -12.92
N LEU A 103 2.56 7.93 -11.77
CA LEU A 103 2.69 8.50 -10.43
C LEU A 103 4.01 8.10 -9.77
N SER A 104 4.35 8.70 -8.62
CA SER A 104 5.52 8.26 -7.85
C SER A 104 5.19 7.08 -6.93
N TRP A 105 6.21 6.30 -6.59
CA TRP A 105 6.05 5.14 -5.70
C TRP A 105 5.41 5.49 -4.35
N PRO A 106 5.87 6.53 -3.60
CA PRO A 106 5.24 6.89 -2.33
C PRO A 106 3.76 7.27 -2.48
N THR A 107 3.43 7.99 -3.56
CA THR A 107 2.04 8.39 -3.82
C THR A 107 1.13 7.19 -4.07
N VAL A 108 1.58 6.20 -4.85
CA VAL A 108 0.81 4.97 -5.10
C VAL A 108 0.71 4.12 -3.83
N HIS A 109 1.79 4.03 -3.06
CA HIS A 109 1.76 3.29 -1.79
C HIS A 109 0.79 3.92 -0.78
N ASP A 110 0.77 5.24 -0.65
CA ASP A 110 -0.20 5.96 0.20
C ASP A 110 -1.66 5.72 -0.27
N MET A 111 -1.88 5.64 -1.59
CA MET A 111 -3.20 5.31 -2.15
C MET A 111 -3.62 3.88 -1.83
N PHE A 112 -2.68 2.93 -1.84
CA PHE A 112 -2.92 1.56 -1.42
C PHE A 112 -3.23 1.47 0.09
N ILE A 113 -2.47 2.15 0.95
CA ILE A 113 -2.74 2.21 2.39
C ILE A 113 -4.16 2.72 2.62
N ALA A 114 -4.53 3.85 2.02
CA ALA A 114 -5.88 4.41 2.16
C ALA A 114 -6.98 3.45 1.65
N HIS A 115 -6.70 2.69 0.58
CA HIS A 115 -7.62 1.66 0.08
C HIS A 115 -7.77 0.50 1.07
N ALA A 116 -6.66 0.00 1.61
CA ALA A 116 -6.65 -1.09 2.59
C ALA A 116 -7.34 -0.68 3.90
N GLU A 117 -7.05 0.51 4.42
CA GLU A 117 -7.69 1.06 5.63
C GLU A 117 -9.21 1.14 5.49
N ALA A 118 -9.72 1.47 4.31
CA ALA A 118 -11.16 1.52 4.06
C ALA A 118 -11.83 0.13 4.06
N LEU A 119 -11.08 -0.94 3.82
CA LEU A 119 -11.58 -2.32 3.80
C LEU A 119 -11.38 -3.04 5.14
N LEU A 120 -10.34 -2.66 5.88
CA LEU A 120 -9.95 -3.28 7.13
C LEU A 120 -10.78 -2.72 8.29
N ALA A 121 -12.01 -3.21 8.44
CA ALA A 121 -12.69 -3.17 9.72
C ALA A 121 -11.97 -4.12 10.70
N GLY A 122 -11.75 -3.68 11.93
CA GLY A 122 -11.19 -4.55 12.97
C GLY A 122 -12.07 -5.79 13.14
N PRO A 123 -11.50 -7.00 13.26
CA PRO A 123 -12.30 -8.19 13.49
C PRO A 123 -13.09 -8.03 14.79
N GLY A 124 -14.34 -8.47 14.79
CA GLY A 124 -15.10 -8.62 16.02
C GLY A 124 -14.40 -9.62 16.98
N PRO A 125 -14.78 -9.64 18.26
CA PRO A 125 -14.19 -10.56 19.23
C PRO A 125 -14.38 -12.01 18.77
N VAL A 126 -13.29 -12.78 18.74
CA VAL A 126 -13.29 -14.21 18.39
C VAL A 126 -12.89 -15.05 19.59
N ARG A 127 -13.50 -16.22 19.76
CA ARG A 127 -13.14 -17.18 20.84
C ARG A 127 -11.81 -17.89 20.58
N VAL A 128 -11.45 -18.06 19.31
CA VAL A 128 -10.23 -18.72 18.86
C VAL A 128 -9.67 -17.91 17.69
N LEU A 129 -8.40 -17.51 17.80
CA LEU A 129 -7.67 -16.82 16.73
C LEU A 129 -6.71 -17.82 16.08
N GLY A 130 -6.96 -18.16 14.83
CA GLY A 130 -6.00 -18.91 14.02
C GLY A 130 -4.90 -17.96 13.54
N ILE A 131 -3.64 -18.29 13.82
CA ILE A 131 -2.48 -17.61 13.25
C ILE A 131 -1.95 -18.52 12.15
N ASP A 132 -2.05 -18.08 10.90
CA ASP A 132 -1.39 -18.75 9.78
C ASP A 132 -0.04 -18.06 9.55
N GLU A 133 1.05 -18.79 9.77
CA GLU A 133 2.38 -18.30 9.47
C GLU A 133 2.86 -18.90 8.14
N THR A 134 3.27 -18.04 7.21
CA THR A 134 3.83 -18.51 5.95
C THR A 134 5.21 -19.09 6.19
N ARG A 135 5.30 -20.43 6.19
CA ARG A 135 6.55 -21.18 6.33
C ARG A 135 7.60 -20.76 5.28
N ARG A 136 8.78 -20.33 5.71
CA ARG A 136 9.92 -20.09 4.80
C ARG A 136 10.87 -21.29 4.73
N GLY A 137 10.75 -22.04 3.64
CA GLY A 137 11.69 -23.13 3.30
C GLY A 137 11.23 -24.53 3.73
N ARG A 138 11.95 -25.55 3.27
CA ARG A 138 11.63 -26.96 3.53
C ARG A 138 11.99 -27.34 4.98
N PRO A 139 11.23 -28.26 5.61
CA PRO A 139 11.64 -28.84 6.91
C PRO A 139 13.03 -29.44 6.79
N VAL A 140 13.90 -29.14 7.74
CA VAL A 140 15.18 -29.82 7.87
C VAL A 140 15.06 -30.84 8.98
N TRP A 141 15.17 -32.11 8.60
CA TRP A 141 15.17 -33.24 9.51
C TRP A 141 16.59 -33.52 9.97
N THR A 142 16.80 -33.52 11.29
CA THR A 142 18.08 -33.85 11.90
C THR A 142 17.88 -35.04 12.83
N GLN A 143 18.71 -36.05 12.66
CA GLN A 143 18.73 -37.19 13.57
C GLN A 143 19.75 -36.93 14.68
N ASP A 144 19.31 -37.07 15.92
CA ASP A 144 20.20 -37.07 17.09
C ASP A 144 21.11 -38.31 17.01
N SER A 145 22.42 -38.08 17.04
CA SER A 145 23.43 -39.14 16.91
C SER A 145 23.54 -40.05 18.14
N VAL A 146 23.06 -39.60 19.31
CA VAL A 146 23.11 -40.33 20.58
C VAL A 146 21.81 -41.09 20.81
N THR A 147 20.67 -40.44 20.60
CA THR A 147 19.35 -41.05 20.87
C THR A 147 18.70 -41.69 19.65
N GLY A 148 19.22 -41.43 18.44
CA GLY A 148 18.64 -41.89 17.17
C GLY A 148 17.32 -41.19 16.81
N ARG A 149 16.85 -40.25 17.64
CA ARG A 149 15.56 -39.56 17.48
C ARG A 149 15.63 -38.54 16.34
N TRP A 150 14.63 -38.57 15.47
CA TRP A 150 14.45 -37.53 14.47
C TRP A 150 13.79 -36.30 15.08
N THR A 151 14.39 -35.14 14.85
CA THR A 151 13.82 -33.83 15.17
C THR A 151 13.64 -33.04 13.88
N VAL A 152 12.51 -32.33 13.78
CA VAL A 152 12.25 -31.42 12.66
C VAL A 152 12.57 -30.01 13.11
N SER A 153 13.42 -29.32 12.35
CA SER A 153 13.61 -27.89 12.49
C SER A 153 12.83 -27.19 11.38
N GLU A 154 11.92 -26.33 11.80
CA GLU A 154 11.12 -25.51 10.90
C GLU A 154 11.66 -24.09 10.97
N ARG A 155 12.08 -23.56 9.83
CA ARG A 155 12.57 -22.18 9.74
C ARG A 155 11.36 -21.25 9.60
N PHE A 156 10.80 -20.90 10.74
CA PHE A 156 9.86 -19.79 10.86
C PHE A 156 10.64 -18.46 10.93
N GLU A 157 10.01 -17.35 10.53
CA GLU A 157 10.56 -16.03 10.82
C GLU A 157 10.22 -15.75 12.29
N THR A 158 11.08 -16.17 13.22
CA THR A 158 10.91 -15.86 14.64
C THR A 158 11.13 -14.36 14.86
N THR A 159 10.14 -13.53 14.53
CA THR A 159 9.97 -12.24 15.20
C THR A 159 9.23 -12.52 16.49
N SER A 160 9.89 -13.19 17.44
CA SER A 160 9.42 -13.21 18.82
C SER A 160 9.61 -11.80 19.38
N SER A 161 8.69 -10.90 19.08
CA SER A 161 8.50 -9.73 19.93
C SER A 161 7.94 -10.26 21.24
N THR A 162 8.80 -10.48 22.22
CA THR A 162 8.37 -10.56 23.62
C THR A 162 7.71 -9.22 23.90
N TRP A 163 6.38 -9.16 23.85
CA TRP A 163 5.64 -8.00 24.35
C TRP A 163 5.71 -8.09 25.87
N PRO A 164 6.44 -7.23 26.59
CA PRO A 164 6.21 -7.11 28.02
C PRO A 164 4.77 -6.67 28.19
N ALA A 165 4.00 -7.47 28.93
CA ALA A 165 2.71 -7.03 29.44
C ALA A 165 2.91 -5.66 30.13
N SER A 166 2.08 -4.69 29.75
CA SER A 166 2.02 -3.31 30.23
C SER A 166 3.14 -2.36 29.77
N ARG A 167 2.84 -1.56 28.73
CA ARG A 167 2.97 -0.09 28.83
C ARG A 167 1.76 0.52 28.13
N ASP A 168 1.05 1.36 28.88
CA ASP A 168 -0.05 2.17 28.38
C ASP A 168 0.35 2.88 27.08
N CYS A 169 -0.47 2.72 26.05
CA CYS A 169 -0.39 3.52 24.83
C CYS A 169 -0.87 4.94 25.13
N SER A 170 -0.04 5.72 25.82
CA SER A 170 -0.11 7.18 25.74
C SER A 170 0.87 7.64 24.65
N ALA A 171 0.34 8.47 23.76
CA ALA A 171 0.95 8.88 22.51
C ALA A 171 2.28 9.63 22.69
N ASP A 172 3.28 9.27 21.89
CA ASP A 172 4.23 10.28 21.39
C ASP A 172 4.46 10.07 19.89
N ARG A 173 3.80 10.91 19.10
CA ARG A 173 3.78 10.89 17.63
C ARG A 173 4.85 11.81 17.05
N ARG A 174 5.91 12.12 17.80
CA ARG A 174 6.86 13.18 17.44
C ARG A 174 8.31 12.74 17.61
N THR A 175 8.79 11.75 16.83
CA THR A 175 10.23 11.60 16.47
C THR A 175 10.46 10.42 15.49
N GLN A 176 10.00 10.53 14.24
CA GLN A 176 10.51 9.67 13.13
C GLN A 176 10.87 10.45 11.86
N GLN A 177 11.12 11.76 11.98
CA GLN A 177 11.81 12.52 10.95
C GLN A 177 13.18 12.93 11.45
N GLY A 178 14.21 12.22 10.97
CA GLY A 178 15.59 12.69 11.05
C GLY A 178 16.58 11.65 11.54
N ARG A 179 16.97 10.71 10.66
CA ARG A 179 18.34 10.17 10.60
C ARG A 179 18.58 9.59 9.21
N ARG A 180 19.07 10.44 8.31
CA ARG A 180 19.70 10.00 7.05
C ARG A 180 21.03 9.33 7.42
N HIS A 181 21.04 8.02 7.56
CA HIS A 181 22.30 7.27 7.58
C HIS A 181 22.83 7.18 6.15
N ARG A 182 23.88 7.94 5.88
CA ARG A 182 24.75 7.75 4.70
C ARG A 182 25.43 6.40 4.89
N LEU A 183 25.01 5.38 4.14
CA LEU A 183 25.80 4.17 3.98
C LEU A 183 26.96 4.50 3.04
N ALA A 184 28.18 4.54 3.58
CA ALA A 184 29.39 4.55 2.78
C ALA A 184 29.55 3.17 2.11
N HIS A 185 29.64 3.14 0.79
CA HIS A 185 30.01 1.94 0.04
C HIS A 185 31.51 1.68 0.24
N PRO A 186 31.94 0.48 0.70
CA PRO A 186 33.33 0.07 0.52
C PRO A 186 33.58 -0.32 -0.94
N ALA A 187 34.75 0.10 -1.42
CA ALA A 187 35.23 -0.05 -2.80
C ALA A 187 35.29 -1.52 -3.25
N ALA A 188 34.95 -1.75 -4.51
CA ALA A 188 35.07 -3.02 -5.19
C ALA A 188 36.54 -3.41 -5.35
N SER A 189 36.92 -4.58 -4.83
CA SER A 189 38.12 -5.30 -5.28
C SER A 189 37.72 -6.39 -6.26
N THR A 190 38.22 -6.25 -7.48
CA THR A 190 38.17 -7.23 -8.56
C THR A 190 38.97 -8.47 -8.17
N GLY A 191 38.28 -9.60 -7.99
CA GLY A 191 38.88 -10.91 -7.76
C GLY A 191 38.09 -11.98 -8.50
N THR A 192 38.52 -12.29 -9.72
CA THR A 192 38.04 -13.42 -10.51
C THR A 192 38.40 -14.74 -9.84
N GLY A 193 37.39 -15.47 -9.35
CA GLY A 193 37.53 -16.83 -8.84
C GLY A 193 36.27 -17.64 -9.17
N LYS A 194 36.32 -18.42 -10.26
CA LYS A 194 35.26 -19.39 -10.60
C LYS A 194 35.33 -20.57 -9.62
N CYS A 195 34.44 -20.61 -8.63
CA CYS A 195 34.18 -21.83 -7.87
C CYS A 195 33.05 -22.62 -8.53
N ARG A 196 33.41 -23.71 -9.24
CA ARG A 196 32.48 -24.73 -9.68
C ARG A 196 31.95 -25.48 -8.45
N THR A 197 30.66 -25.40 -8.17
CA THR A 197 29.99 -26.31 -7.23
C THR A 197 29.57 -27.57 -7.98
N ALA A 198 30.24 -28.69 -7.67
CA ALA A 198 29.86 -30.01 -8.15
C ALA A 198 28.51 -30.41 -7.53
N SER A 199 27.48 -30.57 -8.36
CA SER A 199 26.21 -31.16 -7.94
C SER A 199 26.34 -32.68 -7.85
N GLN A 200 26.66 -33.21 -6.67
CA GLN A 200 26.42 -34.63 -6.41
C GLN A 200 24.92 -34.83 -6.17
N ARG A 201 24.22 -35.37 -7.17
CA ARG A 201 22.91 -36.00 -6.98
C ARG A 201 23.13 -37.18 -6.03
N ARG A 202 22.51 -37.16 -4.85
CA ARG A 202 22.34 -38.35 -4.03
C ARG A 202 20.88 -38.74 -4.10
N ASP A 203 20.66 -39.97 -4.55
CA ASP A 203 19.36 -40.58 -4.72
C ASP A 203 18.61 -40.65 -3.38
N VAL A 204 17.36 -40.21 -3.40
CA VAL A 204 16.42 -40.36 -2.29
C VAL A 204 15.64 -41.66 -2.53
N PRO A 205 15.57 -42.60 -1.56
CA PRO A 205 14.74 -43.78 -1.72
C PRO A 205 13.26 -43.39 -1.72
N SER A 206 12.55 -43.67 -2.81
CA SER A 206 11.10 -43.54 -2.90
C SER A 206 10.45 -44.56 -1.97
N ARG A 207 9.89 -44.11 -0.84
CA ARG A 207 8.92 -44.93 -0.11
C ARG A 207 7.53 -44.65 -0.68
N SER A 208 6.97 -45.71 -1.26
CA SER A 208 5.59 -45.84 -1.71
C SER A 208 4.61 -45.36 -0.63
N ASN A 209 3.67 -44.50 -1.03
CA ASN A 209 2.53 -44.09 -0.23
C ASN A 209 1.33 -44.99 -0.59
N PRO A 210 0.88 -45.91 0.28
CA PRO A 210 -0.32 -46.70 0.02
C PRO A 210 -1.51 -45.97 0.66
N ARG A 211 -2.01 -44.92 0.00
CA ARG A 211 -3.36 -44.40 0.24
C ARG A 211 -4.00 -43.98 -1.08
N ALA A 212 -4.41 -44.99 -1.83
CA ALA A 212 -5.40 -44.86 -2.89
C ALA A 212 -6.71 -44.37 -2.26
N TRP A 213 -7.20 -43.21 -2.71
CA TRP A 213 -8.59 -42.80 -2.48
C TRP A 213 -9.39 -43.22 -3.70
N CYS A 214 -10.26 -44.21 -3.52
CA CYS A 214 -11.32 -44.52 -4.48
C CYS A 214 -12.28 -43.34 -4.54
N VAL A 215 -12.41 -42.73 -5.72
CA VAL A 215 -13.57 -41.89 -6.06
C VAL A 215 -14.50 -42.77 -6.88
N THR A 216 -15.57 -43.28 -6.26
CA THR A 216 -16.73 -43.79 -6.99
C THR A 216 -17.53 -42.61 -7.50
N ALA A 217 -17.58 -42.46 -8.82
CA ALA A 217 -18.58 -41.65 -9.50
C ALA A 217 -19.90 -42.44 -9.51
N ALA A 218 -20.95 -41.88 -8.94
CA ALA A 218 -22.32 -42.32 -9.21
C ALA A 218 -22.84 -41.49 -10.39
N ALA A 219 -23.37 -42.21 -11.39
CA ALA A 219 -24.13 -41.69 -12.52
C ALA A 219 -25.54 -41.27 -12.10
#